data_AF-A0A844MLQ5-F1
#
_entry.id   AF-A0A844MLQ5-F1
#
_cell.length_a   1.000
_cell.length_b   1.000
_cell.length_c   1.000
_cell.angle_alpha   90.00
_cell.angle_beta   90.00
_cell.angle_gamma   90.00
#
_symmetry.space_group_name_H-M   'P 1'
#
loop_
_entity.id
_entity.type
_entity.pdbx_description
1 polymer ?
#
loop_
_entity_poly.entity_id
_entity_poly.type
_entity_poly.pdbx_seq_one_letter_code
_entity_poly.pdbx_strand_id
1 'polypeptide(L)'
;MYHGDSPEVAIMTEITAKPERTFGLIVGIERYQNSTWNVKGGGPVNDALKFAEWLCYKRGVPQENIRLCLSPVEENQELVRQCQLPVAGATLPNLDDIINNFLLRQSGDLLFIFWAGHGLITSERDRRLLCADATYQNWQNIDLNTLLQLLNSDWFEIRNHICLLDACANCYLDLPKRPTHLGGKIFNSGKPRQDSQQFILLATRDGEKAKVSPQKTGYFSQAVREALEQAPAEIFPPNMKDVAEQVKQRLEGLEKKQLPTYWYYRSWNGDKEEQHFNPFDIPHNIPPSNAKIFVGREKQLEQLHQLLHEKGIGAITDVTGEGGVGKTELAIRYSLENLENYDGGCCWLNVVKATEIGTQLTEFGRIHFPNFNPSGLSLDGQIQYCWKNWRSGKVLLVFDNVTDWEEIKDYLPPHGSQFKVLITTRQQTLPCSSLALGELSPDAALELLKELLGEERVKQDPESAKILCKHVGYIPFGIYQIAAIARKPRGVLC
;
A
#
# COMPACT_ATOMS: atom_id res chain seq x y z
N MET A 1 -3.22 56.09 -9.70
CA MET A 1 -3.60 55.72 -11.08
C MET A 1 -2.57 54.68 -11.52
N TYR A 2 -2.84 53.39 -11.62
CA TYR A 2 -4.08 52.63 -11.79
C TYR A 2 -4.06 51.42 -10.85
N HIS A 3 -5.22 51.12 -10.26
CA HIS A 3 -5.57 49.78 -9.78
C HIS A 3 -5.66 48.84 -10.98
N GLY A 4 -5.06 47.67 -10.84
CA GLY A 4 -5.29 46.54 -11.73
C GLY A 4 -5.48 45.32 -10.86
N ASP A 5 -6.74 45.08 -10.47
CA ASP A 5 -7.20 43.83 -9.90
C ASP A 5 -6.79 42.67 -10.82
N SER A 6 -5.86 41.84 -10.36
CA SER A 6 -5.75 40.49 -10.92
C SER A 6 -6.83 39.65 -10.25
N PRO A 7 -7.77 39.06 -11.01
CA PRO A 7 -8.85 38.29 -10.44
C PRO A 7 -8.26 37.11 -9.67
N GLU A 8 -8.71 36.95 -8.43
CA GLU A 8 -8.58 35.70 -7.70
C GLU A 8 -8.99 34.56 -8.64
N VAL A 9 -8.01 33.78 -9.08
CA VAL A 9 -8.28 32.47 -9.68
C VAL A 9 -8.78 31.62 -8.53
N ALA A 10 -10.10 31.65 -8.31
CA ALA A 10 -10.78 30.68 -7.47
C ALA A 10 -10.48 29.30 -8.06
N ILE A 11 -9.53 28.60 -7.45
CA ILE A 11 -9.22 27.21 -7.77
C ILE A 11 -10.48 26.42 -7.42
N MET A 12 -11.36 26.17 -8.39
CA MET A 12 -12.48 25.24 -8.22
C MET A 12 -11.91 23.82 -8.15
N THR A 13 -11.59 23.38 -6.93
CA THR A 13 -11.00 22.07 -6.56
C THR A 13 -12.03 20.98 -6.24
N GLU A 14 -13.32 21.26 -6.37
CA GLU A 14 -14.39 20.37 -5.91
C GLU A 14 -15.18 19.82 -7.09
N ILE A 15 -15.45 18.50 -7.07
CA ILE A 15 -16.42 17.90 -7.97
C ILE A 15 -17.78 18.48 -7.61
N THR A 16 -18.43 19.15 -8.56
CA THR A 16 -19.80 19.66 -8.39
C THR A 16 -20.74 18.92 -9.33
N ALA A 17 -21.91 18.50 -8.83
CA ALA A 17 -22.89 17.80 -9.66
C ALA A 17 -24.32 18.12 -9.25
N LYS A 18 -25.26 18.03 -10.19
CA LYS A 18 -26.69 18.06 -9.86
C LYS A 18 -27.17 16.64 -9.53
N PRO A 19 -27.96 16.45 -8.46
CA PRO A 19 -28.53 15.14 -8.15
C PRO A 19 -29.28 14.50 -9.32
N GLU A 20 -30.04 15.29 -10.10
CA GLU A 20 -30.84 14.81 -11.23
C GLU A 20 -29.98 14.33 -12.41
N ARG A 21 -28.71 14.78 -12.47
CA ARG A 21 -27.72 14.39 -13.48
C ARG A 21 -26.67 13.43 -12.93
N THR A 22 -26.95 12.82 -11.77
CA THR A 22 -26.06 11.85 -11.14
C THR A 22 -26.55 10.44 -11.37
N PHE A 23 -25.62 9.54 -11.67
CA PHE A 23 -25.86 8.10 -11.83
C PHE A 23 -25.14 7.32 -10.73
N GLY A 24 -25.73 6.21 -10.30
CA GLY A 24 -25.18 5.39 -9.22
C GLY A 24 -24.98 3.93 -9.66
N LEU A 25 -23.80 3.37 -9.41
CA LEU A 25 -23.56 1.92 -9.45
C LEU A 25 -23.22 1.44 -8.04
N ILE A 26 -24.18 0.78 -7.39
CA ILE A 26 -24.10 0.44 -5.97
C ILE A 26 -24.11 -1.08 -5.84
N VAL A 27 -23.02 -1.66 -5.33
CA VAL A 27 -22.78 -3.10 -5.34
C VAL A 27 -22.56 -3.61 -3.91
N GLY A 28 -23.30 -4.65 -3.51
CA GLY A 28 -23.18 -5.30 -2.22
C GLY A 28 -23.22 -6.82 -2.34
N ILE A 29 -22.12 -7.50 -2.00
CA ILE A 29 -21.98 -8.95 -2.23
C ILE A 29 -21.68 -9.68 -0.92
N GLU A 30 -22.63 -10.50 -0.47
CA GLU A 30 -22.50 -11.35 0.71
C GLU A 30 -22.45 -12.83 0.35
N ARG A 31 -23.25 -13.25 -0.63
CA ARG A 31 -23.30 -14.62 -1.14
C ARG A 31 -22.50 -14.74 -2.42
N TYR A 32 -21.57 -15.67 -2.44
CA TYR A 32 -20.81 -16.08 -3.62
C TYR A 32 -21.23 -17.48 -4.04
N GLN A 33 -21.10 -17.79 -5.33
CA GLN A 33 -21.35 -19.13 -5.86
C GLN A 33 -20.47 -20.17 -5.15
N ASN A 34 -19.24 -19.79 -4.79
CA ASN A 34 -18.45 -20.53 -3.83
C ASN A 34 -18.85 -20.15 -2.39
N SER A 35 -19.64 -21.01 -1.74
CA SER A 35 -20.17 -20.77 -0.39
C SER A 35 -19.11 -20.53 0.69
N THR A 36 -17.87 -21.00 0.49
CA THR A 36 -16.76 -20.72 1.43
C THR A 36 -16.35 -19.25 1.47
N TRP A 37 -16.73 -18.48 0.45
CA TRP A 37 -16.48 -17.04 0.34
C TRP A 37 -17.68 -16.21 0.82
N ASN A 38 -18.73 -16.83 1.34
CA ASN A 38 -19.85 -16.07 1.88
C ASN A 38 -19.41 -15.22 3.08
N VAL A 39 -19.82 -13.95 3.08
CA VAL A 39 -19.52 -13.01 4.16
C VAL A 39 -20.41 -13.34 5.36
N LYS A 40 -19.86 -14.13 6.29
CA LYS A 40 -20.58 -14.59 7.48
C LYS A 40 -21.01 -13.41 8.34
N GLY A 41 -22.31 -13.37 8.66
CA GLY A 41 -22.92 -12.32 9.48
C GLY A 41 -23.63 -11.22 8.70
N GLY A 42 -23.42 -11.11 7.38
CA GLY A 42 -23.99 -10.03 6.56
C GLY A 42 -23.29 -8.68 6.79
N GLY A 43 -23.51 -7.73 5.88
CA GLY A 43 -22.98 -6.37 5.95
C GLY A 43 -22.98 -5.66 4.59
N PRO A 44 -22.24 -6.16 3.58
CA PRO A 44 -22.14 -5.53 2.27
C PRO A 44 -23.48 -5.18 1.60
N VAL A 45 -24.51 -6.03 1.70
CA VAL A 45 -25.83 -5.72 1.11
C VAL A 45 -26.52 -4.59 1.88
N ASN A 46 -26.47 -4.64 3.20
CA ASN A 46 -27.04 -3.59 4.05
C ASN A 46 -26.33 -2.24 3.83
N ASP A 47 -25.00 -2.25 3.69
CA ASP A 47 -24.22 -1.05 3.39
C ASP A 47 -24.58 -0.48 2.02
N ALA A 48 -24.66 -1.32 0.98
CA ALA A 48 -25.10 -0.94 -0.36
C ALA A 48 -26.52 -0.32 -0.36
N LEU A 49 -27.47 -0.94 0.34
CA LEU A 49 -28.83 -0.39 0.48
C LEU A 49 -28.82 1.01 1.09
N LYS A 50 -28.07 1.22 2.17
CA LYS A 50 -27.96 2.53 2.83
C LYS A 50 -27.33 3.60 1.94
N PHE A 51 -26.33 3.25 1.13
CA PHE A 51 -25.75 4.19 0.15
C PHE A 51 -26.76 4.56 -0.94
N ALA A 52 -27.50 3.57 -1.47
CA ALA A 52 -28.53 3.81 -2.47
C ALA A 52 -29.68 4.68 -1.92
N GLU A 53 -30.12 4.42 -0.69
CA GLU A 53 -31.12 5.22 0.01
C GLU A 53 -30.65 6.64 0.29
N TRP A 54 -29.38 6.82 0.70
CA TRP A 54 -28.79 8.14 0.90
C TRP A 54 -28.79 8.95 -0.41
N LEU A 55 -28.36 8.36 -1.53
CA LEU A 55 -28.39 9.01 -2.83
C LEU A 55 -29.83 9.40 -3.23
N CYS A 56 -30.78 8.47 -3.15
CA CYS A 56 -32.14 8.72 -3.64
C CYS A 56 -32.93 9.66 -2.73
N TYR A 57 -33.02 9.32 -1.45
CA TYR A 57 -34.00 9.93 -0.54
C TYR A 57 -33.42 11.10 0.25
N LYS A 58 -32.09 11.12 0.50
CA LYS A 58 -31.45 12.24 1.21
C LYS A 58 -30.80 13.25 0.28
N ARG A 59 -30.35 12.84 -0.92
CA ARG A 59 -29.68 13.72 -1.89
C ARG A 59 -30.48 14.00 -3.15
N GLY A 60 -31.60 13.31 -3.38
CA GLY A 60 -32.52 13.58 -4.49
C GLY A 60 -32.07 13.01 -5.84
N VAL A 61 -31.16 12.03 -5.86
CA VAL A 61 -30.77 11.35 -7.10
C VAL A 61 -31.96 10.51 -7.61
N PRO A 62 -32.37 10.60 -8.88
CA PRO A 62 -33.49 9.84 -9.42
C PRO A 62 -33.29 8.33 -9.28
N GLN A 63 -34.34 7.61 -8.88
CA GLN A 63 -34.25 6.17 -8.64
C GLN A 63 -33.89 5.39 -9.91
N GLU A 64 -34.38 5.86 -11.06
CA GLU A 64 -34.07 5.32 -12.39
C GLU A 64 -32.60 5.46 -12.80
N ASN A 65 -31.84 6.36 -12.14
CA ASN A 65 -30.41 6.55 -12.36
C ASN A 65 -29.54 5.64 -11.47
N ILE A 66 -30.15 4.94 -10.50
CA ILE A 66 -29.43 4.01 -9.61
C ILE A 66 -29.49 2.59 -10.18
N ARG A 67 -28.33 1.96 -10.26
CA ARG A 67 -28.16 0.54 -10.56
C ARG A 67 -27.67 -0.15 -9.30
N LEU A 68 -28.58 -0.85 -8.63
CA LEU A 68 -28.32 -1.55 -7.37
C LEU A 68 -28.11 -3.04 -7.65
N CYS A 69 -26.89 -3.53 -7.41
CA CYS A 69 -26.48 -4.91 -7.65
C CYS A 69 -26.20 -5.62 -6.34
N LEU A 70 -27.02 -6.59 -5.97
CA LEU A 70 -26.94 -7.25 -4.66
C LEU A 70 -26.78 -8.78 -4.79
N SER A 71 -26.13 -9.38 -3.80
CA SER A 71 -26.13 -10.84 -3.59
C SER A 71 -26.26 -11.14 -2.10
N PRO A 72 -27.47 -11.14 -1.53
CA PRO A 72 -27.68 -11.32 -0.09
C PRO A 72 -27.48 -12.77 0.35
N VAL A 73 -27.02 -12.95 1.59
CA VAL A 73 -27.23 -14.20 2.34
C VAL A 73 -28.69 -14.32 2.78
N GLU A 74 -29.12 -15.50 3.22
CA GLU A 74 -30.53 -15.77 3.58
C GLU A 74 -31.07 -14.78 4.61
N GLU A 75 -30.26 -14.41 5.61
CA GLU A 75 -30.66 -13.52 6.69
C GLU A 75 -30.99 -12.09 6.22
N ASN A 76 -30.43 -11.67 5.09
CA ASN A 76 -30.61 -10.32 4.54
C ASN A 76 -31.56 -10.26 3.35
N GLN A 77 -32.18 -11.38 2.94
CA GLN A 77 -33.13 -11.38 1.81
C GLN A 77 -34.34 -10.47 2.06
N GLU A 78 -34.80 -10.39 3.31
CA GLU A 78 -35.95 -9.55 3.66
C GLU A 78 -35.63 -8.05 3.52
N LEU A 79 -34.41 -7.63 3.84
CA LEU A 79 -33.95 -6.25 3.60
C LEU A 79 -34.02 -5.89 2.11
N VAL A 80 -33.66 -6.84 1.23
CA VAL A 80 -33.73 -6.64 -0.22
C VAL A 80 -35.18 -6.56 -0.70
N ARG A 81 -36.10 -7.35 -0.14
CA ARG A 81 -37.54 -7.31 -0.48
C ARG A 81 -38.22 -6.01 -0.09
N GLN A 82 -37.75 -5.38 0.99
CA GLN A 82 -38.26 -4.10 1.47
C GLN A 82 -37.70 -2.91 0.67
N CYS A 83 -36.63 -3.12 -0.10
CA CYS A 83 -36.05 -2.10 -0.95
C CYS A 83 -37.01 -1.74 -2.10
N GLN A 84 -37.23 -0.44 -2.29
CA GLN A 84 -38.10 0.06 -3.34
C GLN A 84 -37.37 0.23 -4.69
N LEU A 85 -36.05 0.10 -4.70
CA LEU A 85 -35.22 0.25 -5.91
C LEU A 85 -35.15 -1.06 -6.69
N PRO A 86 -35.06 -1.02 -8.03
CA PRO A 86 -34.78 -2.20 -8.84
C PRO A 86 -33.43 -2.83 -8.47
N VAL A 87 -33.46 -4.12 -8.10
CA VAL A 87 -32.25 -4.87 -7.71
C VAL A 87 -31.89 -5.87 -8.80
N ALA A 88 -30.65 -5.82 -9.28
CA ALA A 88 -30.04 -6.84 -10.12
C ALA A 88 -29.12 -7.75 -9.30
N GLY A 89 -28.84 -8.96 -9.80
CA GLY A 89 -27.83 -9.83 -9.20
C GLY A 89 -26.42 -9.28 -9.41
N ALA A 90 -25.56 -9.30 -8.39
CA ALA A 90 -24.17 -8.82 -8.47
C ALA A 90 -23.19 -9.79 -9.17
N THR A 91 -23.59 -10.35 -10.30
CA THR A 91 -22.78 -11.26 -11.12
C THR A 91 -21.99 -10.49 -12.18
N LEU A 92 -20.90 -11.06 -12.69
CA LEU A 92 -20.09 -10.40 -13.70
C LEU A 92 -20.90 -10.02 -14.96
N PRO A 93 -21.77 -10.89 -15.54
CA PRO A 93 -22.55 -10.52 -16.72
C PRO A 93 -23.46 -9.31 -16.51
N ASN A 94 -24.10 -9.20 -15.34
CA ASN A 94 -24.98 -8.07 -15.02
C ASN A 94 -24.18 -6.77 -14.84
N LEU A 95 -23.06 -6.83 -14.12
CA LEU A 95 -22.19 -5.69 -13.92
C LEU A 95 -21.58 -5.21 -15.25
N ASP A 96 -21.16 -6.16 -16.10
CA ASP A 96 -20.64 -5.89 -17.43
C ASP A 96 -21.68 -5.20 -18.32
N ASP A 97 -22.91 -5.71 -18.34
CA ASP A 97 -24.02 -5.09 -19.09
C ASP A 97 -24.34 -3.68 -18.59
N ILE A 98 -24.39 -3.48 -17.27
CA ILE A 98 -24.62 -2.15 -16.70
C ILE A 98 -23.51 -1.17 -17.10
N ILE A 99 -22.25 -1.56 -17.03
CA ILE A 99 -21.12 -0.68 -17.37
C ILE A 99 -21.09 -0.41 -18.88
N ASN A 100 -21.11 -1.47 -19.70
CA ASN A 100 -20.85 -1.35 -21.13
C ASN A 100 -22.08 -0.99 -21.97
N ASN A 101 -23.30 -1.29 -21.52
CA ASN A 101 -24.50 -1.04 -22.30
C ASN A 101 -25.39 0.04 -21.72
N PHE A 102 -25.45 0.18 -20.39
CA PHE A 102 -26.24 1.22 -19.75
C PHE A 102 -25.42 2.50 -19.51
N LEU A 103 -24.39 2.44 -18.66
CA LEU A 103 -23.64 3.60 -18.18
C LEU A 103 -22.85 4.31 -19.29
N LEU A 104 -22.24 3.57 -20.22
CA LEU A 104 -21.54 4.14 -21.38
C LEU A 104 -22.42 5.03 -22.27
N ARG A 105 -23.75 4.88 -22.21
CA ARG A 105 -24.71 5.66 -23.01
C ARG A 105 -25.30 6.85 -22.25
N GLN A 106 -24.94 7.03 -20.98
CA GLN A 106 -25.50 8.09 -20.15
C GLN A 106 -24.67 9.35 -20.24
N SER A 107 -25.36 10.49 -20.23
CA SER A 107 -24.76 11.82 -20.12
C SER A 107 -25.16 12.43 -18.80
N GLY A 108 -24.20 12.76 -17.94
CA GLY A 108 -24.43 13.19 -16.57
C GLY A 108 -23.27 13.98 -15.99
N ASP A 109 -23.49 14.53 -14.80
CA ASP A 109 -22.49 15.33 -14.09
C ASP A 109 -21.59 14.45 -13.23
N LEU A 110 -22.10 13.35 -12.66
CA LEU A 110 -21.38 12.48 -11.73
C LEU A 110 -21.81 11.02 -11.85
N LEU A 111 -20.83 10.12 -11.82
CA LEU A 111 -21.03 8.70 -11.54
C LEU A 111 -20.55 8.40 -10.12
N PHE A 112 -21.45 7.91 -9.28
CA PHE A 112 -21.17 7.48 -7.91
C PHE A 112 -21.13 5.95 -7.85
N ILE A 113 -19.95 5.38 -7.59
CA ILE A 113 -19.74 3.94 -7.44
C ILE A 113 -19.53 3.63 -5.96
N PHE A 114 -20.34 2.72 -5.42
CA PHE A 114 -20.05 2.07 -4.14
C PHE A 114 -19.92 0.57 -4.36
N TRP A 115 -18.89 -0.03 -3.78
CA TRP A 115 -18.69 -1.48 -3.84
C TRP A 115 -18.36 -2.03 -2.47
N ALA A 116 -19.11 -3.00 -1.99
CA ALA A 116 -18.78 -3.78 -0.80
C ALA A 116 -18.78 -5.28 -1.11
N GLY A 117 -17.68 -5.95 -0.76
CA GLY A 117 -17.52 -7.38 -1.02
C GLY A 117 -16.07 -7.85 -0.89
N HIS A 118 -15.74 -8.98 -1.52
CA HIS A 118 -14.38 -9.48 -1.57
C HIS A 118 -13.60 -8.81 -2.69
N GLY A 119 -12.34 -8.51 -2.39
CA GLY A 119 -11.37 -8.04 -3.35
C GLY A 119 -10.02 -8.74 -3.14
N LEU A 120 -9.21 -8.69 -4.19
CA LEU A 120 -7.87 -9.26 -4.24
C LEU A 120 -6.91 -8.25 -4.87
N ILE A 121 -5.63 -8.44 -4.61
CA ILE A 121 -4.56 -7.77 -5.34
C ILE A 121 -3.66 -8.80 -6.02
N THR A 122 -3.40 -8.64 -7.32
CA THR A 122 -2.53 -9.55 -8.08
C THR A 122 -1.04 -9.34 -7.76
N SER A 123 -0.17 -10.20 -8.27
CA SER A 123 1.29 -10.01 -8.21
C SER A 123 1.74 -8.70 -8.86
N GLU A 124 0.99 -8.24 -9.87
CA GLU A 124 1.20 -7.00 -10.62
C GLU A 124 0.56 -5.78 -9.92
N ARG A 125 0.08 -5.96 -8.69
CA ARG A 125 -0.66 -4.97 -7.89
C ARG A 125 -1.97 -4.48 -8.50
N ASP A 126 -2.56 -5.25 -9.40
CA ASP A 126 -3.89 -4.92 -9.90
C ASP A 126 -4.99 -5.27 -8.89
N ARG A 127 -5.91 -4.33 -8.66
CA ARG A 127 -7.07 -4.55 -7.79
C ARG A 127 -8.20 -5.24 -8.54
N ARG A 128 -8.70 -6.31 -7.94
CA ARG A 128 -9.70 -7.21 -8.53
C ARG A 128 -10.90 -7.26 -7.61
N LEU A 129 -12.06 -6.88 -8.12
CA LEU A 129 -13.32 -6.88 -7.38
C LEU A 129 -14.08 -8.16 -7.71
N LEU A 130 -14.20 -9.09 -6.76
CA LEU A 130 -14.80 -10.40 -7.00
C LEU A 130 -16.33 -10.27 -7.16
N CYS A 131 -16.87 -10.89 -8.20
CA CYS A 131 -18.31 -10.92 -8.46
C CYS A 131 -18.99 -12.09 -7.74
N ALA A 132 -20.31 -12.04 -7.59
CA ALA A 132 -21.08 -13.06 -6.86
C ALA A 132 -21.00 -14.46 -7.49
N ASP A 133 -20.74 -14.55 -8.80
CA ASP A 133 -20.56 -15.79 -9.56
C ASP A 133 -19.11 -16.31 -9.59
N ALA A 134 -18.24 -15.73 -8.75
CA ALA A 134 -16.86 -16.17 -8.62
C ALA A 134 -16.74 -17.49 -7.85
N THR A 135 -15.84 -18.35 -8.36
CA THR A 135 -15.44 -19.63 -7.77
C THR A 135 -13.93 -19.82 -7.89
N TYR A 136 -13.38 -20.85 -7.24
CA TYR A 136 -11.98 -21.25 -7.44
C TYR A 136 -11.65 -21.68 -8.89
N GLN A 137 -12.65 -21.91 -9.75
CA GLN A 137 -12.46 -22.35 -11.13
C GLN A 137 -12.43 -21.19 -12.12
N ASN A 138 -13.30 -20.19 -11.94
CA ASN A 138 -13.51 -19.11 -12.92
C ASN A 138 -13.05 -17.73 -12.43
N TRP A 139 -12.89 -17.53 -11.11
CA TRP A 139 -12.45 -16.29 -10.49
C TRP A 139 -13.11 -15.02 -11.04
N GLN A 140 -14.41 -15.06 -11.35
CA GLN A 140 -15.10 -13.92 -11.97
C GLN A 140 -14.91 -12.63 -11.18
N ASN A 141 -14.35 -11.62 -11.85
CA ASN A 141 -13.96 -10.38 -11.21
C ASN A 141 -13.92 -9.22 -12.20
N ILE A 142 -13.97 -8.01 -11.67
CA ILE A 142 -13.71 -6.77 -12.39
C ILE A 142 -12.27 -6.32 -12.11
N ASP A 143 -11.55 -6.01 -13.18
CA ASP A 143 -10.30 -5.27 -13.11
C ASP A 143 -10.60 -3.78 -12.85
N LEU A 144 -10.33 -3.33 -11.62
CA LEU A 144 -10.60 -1.95 -11.22
C LEU A 144 -9.75 -0.94 -12.02
N ASN A 145 -8.51 -1.27 -12.34
CA ASN A 145 -7.60 -0.37 -13.05
C ASN A 145 -8.14 -0.09 -14.46
N THR A 146 -8.54 -1.13 -15.18
CA THR A 146 -9.10 -0.97 -16.54
C THR A 146 -10.48 -0.31 -16.52
N LEU A 147 -11.29 -0.55 -15.47
CA LEU A 147 -12.56 0.18 -15.28
C LEU A 147 -12.30 1.68 -15.11
N LEU A 148 -11.38 2.07 -14.23
CA LEU A 148 -11.06 3.48 -14.01
C LEU A 148 -10.50 4.13 -15.29
N GLN A 149 -9.72 3.40 -16.10
CA GLN A 149 -9.26 3.85 -17.41
C GLN A 149 -10.41 4.08 -18.40
N LEU A 150 -11.39 3.17 -18.47
CA LEU A 150 -12.60 3.35 -19.29
C LEU A 150 -13.35 4.61 -18.86
N LEU A 151 -13.62 4.76 -17.56
CA LEU A 151 -14.32 5.93 -17.00
C LEU A 151 -13.59 7.25 -17.32
N ASN A 152 -12.27 7.21 -17.43
CA ASN A 152 -11.44 8.39 -17.73
C ASN A 152 -11.23 8.64 -19.24
N SER A 153 -11.90 7.87 -20.11
CA SER A 153 -11.72 7.92 -21.56
C SER A 153 -12.84 8.65 -22.29
N ASP A 154 -12.59 9.05 -23.53
CA ASP A 154 -13.55 9.75 -24.39
C ASP A 154 -14.77 8.90 -24.77
N TRP A 155 -14.77 7.61 -24.46
CA TRP A 155 -15.91 6.71 -24.60
C TRP A 155 -16.95 6.86 -23.48
N PHE A 156 -16.56 7.45 -22.34
CA PHE A 156 -17.45 7.68 -21.21
C PHE A 156 -17.81 9.17 -21.14
N GLU A 157 -19.10 9.50 -21.22
CA GLU A 157 -19.53 10.91 -21.26
C GLU A 157 -19.57 11.59 -19.90
N ILE A 158 -19.90 10.86 -18.84
CA ILE A 158 -19.91 11.36 -17.46
C ILE A 158 -18.46 11.62 -17.05
N ARG A 159 -18.13 12.87 -16.68
CA ARG A 159 -16.74 13.28 -16.49
C ARG A 159 -16.27 13.18 -15.04
N ASN A 160 -17.18 13.28 -14.09
CA ASN A 160 -16.82 13.20 -12.68
C ASN A 160 -17.21 11.83 -12.10
N HIS A 161 -16.33 11.28 -11.27
CA HIS A 161 -16.50 9.95 -10.70
C HIS A 161 -16.14 9.98 -9.21
N ILE A 162 -16.98 9.39 -8.37
CA ILE A 162 -16.67 9.10 -6.98
C ILE A 162 -16.79 7.60 -6.78
N CYS A 163 -15.72 6.93 -6.38
CA CYS A 163 -15.64 5.49 -6.19
C CYS A 163 -15.31 5.16 -4.73
N LEU A 164 -16.21 4.54 -4.00
CA LEU A 164 -16.05 4.13 -2.61
C LEU A 164 -16.02 2.60 -2.52
N LEU A 165 -14.86 2.02 -2.20
CA LEU A 165 -14.65 0.58 -2.31
C LEU A 165 -14.31 -0.06 -0.95
N ASP A 166 -15.30 -0.71 -0.34
CA ASP A 166 -15.18 -1.58 0.82
C ASP A 166 -14.88 -3.03 0.42
N ALA A 167 -13.70 -3.23 -0.14
CA ALA A 167 -13.17 -4.54 -0.50
C ALA A 167 -11.76 -4.73 0.05
N CYS A 168 -11.45 -5.95 0.48
CA CYS A 168 -10.09 -6.31 0.90
C CYS A 168 -9.10 -6.19 -0.25
N ALA A 169 -7.82 -6.00 0.07
CA ALA A 169 -6.71 -6.13 -0.86
C ALA A 169 -5.83 -7.34 -0.49
N ASN A 170 -6.46 -8.51 -0.28
CA ASN A 170 -5.73 -9.72 0.06
C ASN A 170 -4.76 -10.08 -1.07
N CYS A 171 -3.50 -10.36 -0.73
CA CYS A 171 -2.51 -10.81 -1.69
C CYS A 171 -2.98 -12.11 -2.35
N TYR A 172 -3.18 -12.06 -3.66
CA TYR A 172 -3.56 -13.19 -4.49
C TYR A 172 -2.63 -14.40 -4.34
N LEU A 173 -1.34 -14.14 -4.12
CA LEU A 173 -0.32 -15.17 -3.96
C LEU A 173 -0.54 -16.05 -2.72
N ASP A 174 -1.21 -15.52 -1.70
CA ASP A 174 -1.46 -16.20 -0.42
C ASP A 174 -2.71 -17.09 -0.44
N LEU A 175 -3.41 -17.16 -1.57
CA LEU A 175 -4.64 -17.94 -1.68
C LEU A 175 -4.38 -19.42 -1.99
N PRO A 176 -5.12 -20.33 -1.34
CA PRO A 176 -5.09 -21.75 -1.68
C PRO A 176 -5.74 -21.97 -3.06
N LYS A 177 -5.16 -22.87 -3.87
CA LYS A 177 -5.63 -23.18 -5.23
C LYS A 177 -5.68 -21.95 -6.16
N ARG A 178 -4.74 -21.02 -6.01
CA ARG A 178 -4.61 -19.87 -6.92
C ARG A 178 -4.41 -20.34 -8.38
N PRO A 179 -5.03 -19.69 -9.37
CA PRO A 179 -4.75 -19.97 -10.76
C PRO A 179 -3.32 -19.53 -11.12
N THR A 180 -2.83 -19.94 -12.29
CA THR A 180 -1.56 -19.41 -12.82
C THR A 180 -1.73 -17.99 -13.37
N HIS A 181 -2.97 -17.60 -13.70
CA HIS A 181 -3.38 -16.27 -14.13
C HIS A 181 -4.80 -15.99 -13.62
N LEU A 182 -5.00 -14.92 -12.85
CA LEU A 182 -6.31 -14.59 -12.29
C LEU A 182 -7.31 -14.16 -13.35
N GLY A 183 -6.84 -13.47 -14.41
CA GLY A 183 -7.70 -12.85 -15.41
C GLY A 183 -8.66 -11.84 -14.79
N GLY A 184 -9.80 -11.64 -15.46
CA GLY A 184 -10.85 -10.71 -15.05
C GLY A 184 -11.50 -10.04 -16.25
N LYS A 185 -12.61 -9.36 -16.01
CA LYS A 185 -13.19 -8.47 -17.02
C LYS A 185 -12.30 -7.25 -17.17
N ILE A 186 -11.64 -7.19 -18.33
CA ILE A 186 -10.89 -6.03 -18.80
C ILE A 186 -11.86 -5.12 -19.57
N PHE A 187 -11.81 -3.83 -19.26
CA PHE A 187 -12.55 -2.81 -19.99
C PHE A 187 -11.64 -2.16 -21.03
N ASN A 188 -12.06 -2.19 -22.30
CA ASN A 188 -11.41 -1.40 -23.34
C ASN A 188 -11.73 0.07 -23.10
N SER A 189 -10.74 0.94 -23.28
CA SER A 189 -10.89 2.39 -23.12
C SER A 189 -10.60 3.13 -24.42
N GLY A 190 -11.24 4.28 -24.56
CA GLY A 190 -10.95 5.24 -25.63
C GLY A 190 -9.70 6.07 -25.34
N LYS A 191 -9.59 7.25 -25.95
CA LYS A 191 -8.49 8.16 -25.66
C LYS A 191 -8.66 8.75 -24.25
N PRO A 192 -7.58 8.88 -23.46
CA PRO A 192 -7.65 9.54 -22.17
C PRO A 192 -8.18 10.97 -22.30
N ARG A 193 -9.04 11.39 -21.36
CA ARG A 193 -9.63 12.73 -21.35
C ARG A 193 -8.85 13.69 -20.47
N GLN A 194 -8.88 14.96 -20.89
CA GLN A 194 -8.30 16.06 -20.14
C GLN A 194 -9.31 16.89 -19.34
N ASP A 195 -10.51 16.39 -19.08
CA ASP A 195 -11.53 17.14 -18.36
C ASP A 195 -12.32 16.24 -17.39
N SER A 196 -11.85 15.01 -17.20
CA SER A 196 -12.42 14.04 -16.29
C SER A 196 -11.80 14.17 -14.90
N GLN A 197 -12.62 14.01 -13.88
CA GLN A 197 -12.24 13.99 -12.48
C GLN A 197 -12.65 12.66 -11.85
N GLN A 198 -11.74 12.07 -11.07
CA GLN A 198 -12.03 10.83 -10.35
C GLN A 198 -11.57 10.99 -8.91
N PHE A 199 -12.45 10.70 -7.95
CA PHE A 199 -12.14 10.53 -6.54
C PHE A 199 -12.38 9.07 -6.16
N ILE A 200 -11.35 8.36 -5.72
CA ILE A 200 -11.45 6.95 -5.31
C ILE A 200 -11.11 6.91 -3.83
N LEU A 201 -11.89 6.21 -3.01
CA LEU A 201 -11.61 5.94 -1.59
C LEU A 201 -11.76 4.44 -1.32
N LEU A 202 -10.68 3.81 -0.87
CA LEU A 202 -10.52 2.38 -0.65
C LEU A 202 -10.49 2.09 0.86
N ALA A 203 -11.15 1.02 1.27
CA ALA A 203 -11.19 0.60 2.66
C ALA A 203 -9.84 0.10 3.19
N THR A 204 -8.98 -0.44 2.34
CA THR A 204 -7.74 -1.13 2.75
C THR A 204 -6.55 -0.80 1.87
N ARG A 205 -5.37 -0.74 2.50
CA ARG A 205 -4.07 -0.77 1.82
C ARG A 205 -3.84 -2.12 1.17
N ASP A 206 -2.90 -2.18 0.22
CA ASP A 206 -2.43 -3.42 -0.38
C ASP A 206 -2.00 -4.41 0.72
N GLY A 207 -2.49 -5.65 0.66
CA GLY A 207 -2.20 -6.69 1.65
C GLY A 207 -3.07 -6.68 2.91
N GLU A 208 -3.97 -5.72 3.09
CA GLU A 208 -4.85 -5.64 4.26
C GLU A 208 -6.27 -6.20 4.03
N LYS A 209 -6.89 -6.64 5.13
CA LYS A 209 -8.30 -7.11 5.17
C LYS A 209 -9.22 -6.01 5.67
N ALA A 210 -10.34 -5.81 4.96
CA ALA A 210 -11.40 -4.93 5.40
C ALA A 210 -12.08 -5.55 6.63
N LYS A 211 -12.37 -4.74 7.64
CA LYS A 211 -12.88 -5.20 8.94
C LYS A 211 -14.36 -4.87 9.10
N VAL A 212 -15.07 -5.76 9.79
CA VAL A 212 -16.50 -5.64 10.09
C VAL A 212 -16.68 -5.27 11.56
N SER A 213 -17.60 -4.35 11.83
CA SER A 213 -17.99 -3.92 13.17
C SER A 213 -18.85 -4.98 13.89
N PRO A 214 -19.03 -4.88 15.23
CA PRO A 214 -19.94 -5.74 15.98
C PRO A 214 -21.39 -5.70 15.47
N GLN A 215 -21.80 -4.61 14.82
CA GLN A 215 -23.13 -4.40 14.23
C GLN A 215 -23.26 -4.98 12.81
N LYS A 216 -22.29 -5.79 12.35
CA LYS A 216 -22.32 -6.44 11.03
C LYS A 216 -22.37 -5.43 9.87
N THR A 217 -21.61 -4.34 9.97
CA THR A 217 -21.37 -3.35 8.90
C THR A 217 -19.86 -3.14 8.75
N GLY A 218 -19.37 -2.86 7.55
CA GLY A 218 -17.95 -2.55 7.36
C GLY A 218 -17.55 -1.32 8.18
N TYR A 219 -16.44 -1.36 8.93
CA TYR A 219 -15.95 -0.18 9.67
C TYR A 219 -15.72 1.00 8.74
N PHE A 220 -15.21 0.71 7.54
CA PHE A 220 -15.04 1.70 6.47
C PHE A 220 -16.37 2.22 5.96
N SER A 221 -17.27 1.34 5.50
CA SER A 221 -18.59 1.76 5.00
C SER A 221 -19.36 2.61 6.02
N GLN A 222 -19.32 2.24 7.29
CA GLN A 222 -19.91 3.02 8.36
C GLN A 222 -19.25 4.39 8.51
N ALA A 223 -17.91 4.46 8.60
CA ALA A 223 -17.18 5.71 8.72
C ALA A 223 -17.49 6.67 7.55
N VAL A 224 -17.55 6.14 6.33
CA VAL A 224 -17.85 6.93 5.13
C VAL A 224 -19.28 7.46 5.17
N ARG A 225 -20.27 6.62 5.51
CA ARG A 225 -21.66 7.09 5.64
C ARG A 225 -21.81 8.19 6.67
N GLU A 226 -21.20 8.03 7.84
CA GLU A 226 -21.27 9.05 8.90
C GLU A 226 -20.62 10.37 8.46
N ALA A 227 -19.47 10.32 7.77
CA ALA A 227 -18.83 11.51 7.21
C ALA A 227 -19.70 12.17 6.11
N LEU A 228 -20.34 11.38 5.25
CA LEU A 228 -21.26 11.88 4.23
C LEU A 228 -22.55 12.50 4.82
N GLU A 229 -22.98 12.05 6.00
CA GLU A 229 -24.13 12.60 6.73
C GLU A 229 -23.81 13.91 7.46
N GLN A 230 -22.55 14.13 7.85
CA GLN A 230 -22.10 15.38 8.45
C GLN A 230 -21.99 16.52 7.43
N ALA A 231 -21.87 16.20 6.14
CA ALA A 231 -21.79 17.18 5.08
C ALA A 231 -23.11 17.95 4.90
N PRO A 232 -23.07 19.29 4.73
CA PRO A 232 -24.25 20.14 4.54
C PRO A 232 -25.19 19.62 3.44
N ALA A 233 -26.50 19.78 3.64
CA ALA A 233 -27.48 19.19 2.74
C ALA A 233 -27.56 19.86 1.37
N GLU A 234 -27.15 21.12 1.33
CA GLU A 234 -27.18 22.00 0.17
C GLU A 234 -26.00 21.77 -0.78
N ILE A 235 -24.97 21.03 -0.35
CA ILE A 235 -23.74 20.78 -1.12
C ILE A 235 -23.75 19.35 -1.65
N PHE A 236 -23.70 19.18 -2.97
CA PHE A 236 -23.66 17.88 -3.61
C PHE A 236 -22.71 17.82 -4.83
N PRO A 237 -21.87 16.77 -4.94
CA PRO A 237 -21.50 15.86 -3.84
C PRO A 237 -20.79 16.62 -2.70
N PRO A 238 -20.73 16.07 -1.47
CA PRO A 238 -19.87 16.59 -0.42
C PRO A 238 -18.42 16.76 -0.88
N ASN A 239 -17.66 17.64 -0.21
CA ASN A 239 -16.22 17.69 -0.41
C ASN A 239 -15.60 16.36 0.02
N MET A 240 -15.14 15.60 -0.97
CA MET A 240 -14.68 14.24 -0.73
C MET A 240 -13.33 14.16 -0.01
N LYS A 241 -12.52 15.23 -0.03
CA LYS A 241 -11.28 15.30 0.76
C LYS A 241 -11.61 15.40 2.25
N ASP A 242 -12.58 16.24 2.60
CA ASP A 242 -13.06 16.35 3.99
C ASP A 242 -13.66 15.03 4.48
N VAL A 243 -14.43 14.36 3.62
CA VAL A 243 -14.96 13.02 3.91
C VAL A 243 -13.82 12.02 4.16
N ALA A 244 -12.79 11.99 3.32
CA ALA A 244 -11.66 11.08 3.51
C ALA A 244 -10.89 11.34 4.81
N GLU A 245 -10.66 12.61 5.15
CA GLU A 245 -9.94 12.98 6.37
C GLU A 245 -10.75 12.60 7.63
N GLN A 246 -12.06 12.83 7.64
CA GLN A 246 -12.94 12.36 8.72
C GLN A 246 -12.94 10.84 8.87
N VAL A 247 -13.00 10.12 7.74
CA VAL A 247 -12.95 8.64 7.71
C VAL A 247 -11.62 8.15 8.28
N LYS A 248 -10.51 8.77 7.90
CA LYS A 248 -9.17 8.45 8.40
C LYS A 248 -9.08 8.66 9.91
N GLN A 249 -9.44 9.84 10.42
CA GLN A 249 -9.41 10.15 11.85
C GLN A 249 -10.23 9.15 12.67
N ARG A 250 -11.39 8.74 12.15
CA ARG A 250 -12.24 7.74 12.81
C ARG A 250 -11.59 6.35 12.86
N LEU A 251 -10.95 5.92 11.78
CA LEU A 251 -10.34 4.60 11.70
C LEU A 251 -9.00 4.50 12.45
N GLU A 252 -8.27 5.62 12.61
CA GLU A 252 -7.05 5.70 13.42
C GLU A 252 -7.31 5.46 14.92
N GLY A 253 -8.48 5.85 15.42
CA GLY A 253 -8.88 5.65 16.82
C GLY A 253 -9.31 4.23 17.20
N LEU A 254 -9.34 3.28 16.25
CA LEU A 254 -9.74 1.89 16.51
C LEU A 254 -8.54 1.03 16.91
N GLU A 255 -8.68 0.19 17.95
CA GLU A 255 -7.64 -0.77 18.38
C GLU A 255 -7.15 -1.68 17.24
N LYS A 256 -8.00 -1.92 16.23
CA LYS A 256 -7.68 -2.69 15.02
C LYS A 256 -7.45 -1.74 13.84
N LYS A 257 -6.28 -1.09 13.77
CA LYS A 257 -5.84 -0.20 12.67
C LYS A 257 -6.24 -0.73 11.28
N GLN A 258 -7.02 0.05 10.53
CA GLN A 258 -7.34 -0.14 9.11
C GLN A 258 -7.17 1.23 8.45
N LEU A 259 -6.35 1.32 7.41
CA LEU A 259 -5.92 2.61 6.87
C LEU A 259 -6.57 2.84 5.50
N PRO A 260 -7.60 3.72 5.40
CA PRO A 260 -8.25 4.02 4.14
C PRO A 260 -7.29 4.76 3.19
N THR A 261 -7.45 4.57 1.88
CA THR A 261 -6.61 5.21 0.85
C THR A 261 -7.49 5.99 -0.12
N TYR A 262 -7.16 7.22 -0.53
CA TYR A 262 -7.95 7.94 -1.56
C TYR A 262 -7.11 8.63 -2.62
N TRP A 263 -7.51 8.63 -3.90
CA TRP A 263 -6.83 9.35 -5.01
C TRP A 263 -7.77 10.31 -5.75
N TYR A 264 -7.28 11.49 -6.13
CA TYR A 264 -7.96 12.51 -6.94
C TYR A 264 -7.20 12.73 -8.26
N TYR A 265 -7.88 12.71 -9.41
CA TYR A 265 -7.26 12.97 -10.74
C TYR A 265 -7.91 14.17 -11.42
N ARG A 266 -7.11 15.09 -11.97
CA ARG A 266 -7.48 16.08 -12.98
C ARG A 266 -6.38 16.13 -14.02
N SER A 267 -6.75 16.51 -15.23
CA SER A 267 -6.03 16.27 -16.48
C SER A 267 -4.63 16.81 -16.73
N TRP A 268 -4.07 16.29 -17.82
CA TRP A 268 -2.69 16.34 -18.32
C TRP A 268 -2.00 17.69 -18.60
N ASN A 269 -2.65 18.86 -18.51
CA ASN A 269 -2.03 20.14 -18.91
C ASN A 269 -1.73 21.12 -17.77
N GLY A 270 -1.42 20.61 -16.57
CA GLY A 270 -0.49 21.29 -15.64
C GLY A 270 -0.93 22.62 -15.03
N ASP A 271 -1.90 22.58 -14.11
CA ASP A 271 -1.84 23.34 -12.84
C ASP A 271 -2.89 22.80 -11.86
N LYS A 272 -2.49 21.70 -11.18
CA LYS A 272 -2.70 21.35 -9.77
C LYS A 272 -2.68 19.82 -9.62
N GLU A 273 -1.52 19.30 -9.25
CA GLU A 273 -1.35 17.97 -8.69
C GLU A 273 -2.02 17.90 -7.32
N GLU A 274 -2.90 16.93 -7.12
CA GLU A 274 -3.00 16.22 -5.83
C GLU A 274 -3.13 14.73 -6.13
N GLN A 275 -1.98 14.14 -6.41
CA GLN A 275 -1.81 12.70 -6.45
C GLN A 275 -1.87 12.15 -5.03
N HIS A 276 -3.07 11.72 -4.65
CA HIS A 276 -3.37 10.76 -3.59
C HIS A 276 -2.54 9.48 -3.44
N PHE A 277 -1.74 9.06 -4.43
CA PHE A 277 -1.02 7.77 -4.38
C PHE A 277 -0.23 7.73 -3.08
N ASN A 278 -0.59 6.81 -2.16
CA ASN A 278 -0.14 6.80 -0.76
C ASN A 278 1.19 7.58 -0.60
N PRO A 279 1.19 8.82 -0.08
CA PRO A 279 2.44 9.58 0.12
C PRO A 279 3.39 8.90 1.11
N PHE A 280 3.00 7.75 1.69
CA PHE A 280 3.80 6.95 2.61
C PHE A 280 4.17 5.55 2.14
N ASP A 281 3.93 5.18 0.87
CA ASP A 281 4.74 4.11 0.28
C ASP A 281 5.79 4.78 -0.59
N ILE A 282 6.77 5.35 0.09
CA ILE A 282 8.07 5.61 -0.48
C ILE A 282 8.52 4.30 -1.11
N PRO A 283 8.68 4.22 -2.44
CA PRO A 283 8.95 2.96 -3.13
C PRO A 283 10.07 2.20 -2.44
N HIS A 284 9.80 1.00 -1.93
CA HIS A 284 10.84 0.25 -1.24
C HIS A 284 10.68 -1.26 -1.37
N ASN A 285 11.81 -1.94 -1.34
CA ASN A 285 11.93 -3.40 -1.25
C ASN A 285 12.84 -3.81 -0.07
N ILE A 286 12.87 -2.99 0.99
CA ILE A 286 13.58 -3.28 2.24
C ILE A 286 13.16 -4.68 2.73
N PRO A 287 14.11 -5.60 2.99
CA PRO A 287 13.79 -6.95 3.45
C PRO A 287 13.23 -6.91 4.87
N PRO A 288 12.41 -7.90 5.26
CA PRO A 288 11.98 -8.03 6.64
C PRO A 288 13.20 -8.24 7.55
N SER A 289 13.17 -7.60 8.72
CA SER A 289 14.17 -7.84 9.76
C SER A 289 14.10 -9.28 10.25
N ASN A 290 15.25 -9.94 10.39
CA ASN A 290 15.33 -11.26 11.02
C ASN A 290 15.46 -11.15 12.55
N ALA A 291 15.76 -9.95 13.05
CA ALA A 291 15.86 -9.65 14.48
C ALA A 291 14.47 -9.30 15.05
N LYS A 292 13.94 -10.16 15.91
CA LYS A 292 12.68 -9.86 16.63
C LYS A 292 12.81 -8.71 17.62
N ILE A 293 14.01 -8.53 18.15
CA ILE A 293 14.41 -7.53 19.14
C ILE A 293 15.71 -6.86 18.66
N PHE A 294 15.75 -5.53 18.69
CA PHE A 294 16.89 -4.73 18.26
C PHE A 294 17.17 -3.66 19.32
N VAL A 295 18.37 -3.64 19.89
CA VAL A 295 18.73 -2.77 21.03
C VAL A 295 20.18 -2.28 20.96
N GLY A 296 20.47 -1.15 21.58
CA GLY A 296 21.84 -0.69 21.89
C GLY A 296 22.63 -0.22 20.68
N ARG A 297 21.96 0.27 19.64
CA ARG A 297 22.57 0.71 18.37
C ARG A 297 22.20 2.15 18.01
N GLU A 298 21.65 2.92 18.94
CA GLU A 298 21.13 4.28 18.71
C GLU A 298 22.25 5.22 18.24
N LYS A 299 23.43 5.15 18.88
CA LYS A 299 24.61 5.94 18.47
C LYS A 299 25.09 5.59 17.07
N GLN A 300 25.08 4.30 16.71
CA GLN A 300 25.51 3.84 15.39
C GLN A 300 24.51 4.26 14.30
N LEU A 301 23.21 4.27 14.59
CA LEU A 301 22.19 4.80 13.69
C LEU A 301 22.40 6.30 13.43
N GLU A 302 22.68 7.08 14.48
CA GLU A 302 22.95 8.51 14.36
C GLU A 302 24.25 8.79 13.56
N GLN A 303 25.32 8.05 13.83
CA GLN A 303 26.57 8.13 13.07
C GLN A 303 26.35 7.77 11.59
N LEU A 304 25.55 6.74 11.31
CA LEU A 304 25.22 6.34 9.95
C LEU A 304 24.41 7.42 9.22
N HIS A 305 23.46 8.05 9.92
CA HIS A 305 22.68 9.16 9.38
C HIS A 305 23.58 10.33 8.96
N GLN A 306 24.47 10.75 9.85
CA GLN A 306 25.43 11.83 9.59
C GLN A 306 26.35 11.50 8.40
N LEU A 307 26.88 10.28 8.37
CA LEU A 307 27.75 9.78 7.30
C LEU A 307 27.10 9.91 5.92
N LEU A 308 25.86 9.41 5.78
CA LEU A 308 25.11 9.45 4.52
C LEU A 308 24.68 10.87 4.15
N HIS A 309 24.31 11.68 5.14
CA HIS A 309 23.95 13.07 4.93
C HIS A 309 25.12 13.87 4.32
N GLU A 310 26.31 13.79 4.93
CA GLU A 310 27.50 14.56 4.53
C GLU A 310 28.22 14.03 3.28
N LYS A 311 28.42 12.70 3.20
CA LYS A 311 29.28 12.09 2.17
C LYS A 311 28.51 11.54 0.98
N GLY A 312 27.21 11.32 1.11
CA GLY A 312 26.38 10.73 0.07
C GLY A 312 26.54 9.21 -0.09
N ILE A 313 27.69 8.65 0.27
CA ILE A 313 27.98 7.22 0.27
C ILE A 313 28.60 6.82 1.62
N GLY A 314 28.16 5.70 2.18
CA GLY A 314 28.66 5.17 3.44
C GLY A 314 28.58 3.65 3.49
N ALA A 315 29.53 3.02 4.18
CA ALA A 315 29.56 1.58 4.38
C ALA A 315 29.48 1.19 5.87
N ILE A 316 28.80 0.10 6.19
CA ILE A 316 28.85 -0.57 7.49
C ILE A 316 29.83 -1.74 7.35
N THR A 317 30.96 -1.66 8.06
CA THR A 317 32.02 -2.68 8.04
C THR A 317 32.02 -3.51 9.31
N ASP A 318 32.68 -4.67 9.29
CA ASP A 318 32.78 -5.57 10.43
C ASP A 318 34.14 -5.40 11.12
N VAL A 319 34.13 -5.02 12.41
CA VAL A 319 35.38 -4.89 13.19
C VAL A 319 35.89 -6.26 13.64
N THR A 320 35.00 -7.23 13.89
CA THR A 320 35.38 -8.52 14.48
C THR A 320 35.79 -9.53 13.42
N GLY A 321 35.23 -9.42 12.22
CA GLY A 321 35.46 -10.36 11.11
C GLY A 321 34.74 -11.70 11.28
N GLU A 322 34.05 -11.90 12.41
CA GLU A 322 33.38 -13.16 12.77
C GLU A 322 31.95 -13.26 12.18
N GLY A 323 31.40 -12.15 11.70
CA GLY A 323 30.02 -12.07 11.23
C GLY A 323 29.01 -12.05 12.38
N GLY A 324 27.74 -11.78 12.08
CA GLY A 324 26.67 -11.78 13.10
C GLY A 324 26.60 -10.54 14.01
N VAL A 325 27.47 -9.54 13.80
CA VAL A 325 27.45 -8.24 14.53
C VAL A 325 26.21 -7.38 14.23
N GLY A 326 25.45 -7.71 13.19
CA GLY A 326 24.18 -7.06 12.84
C GLY A 326 24.25 -5.97 11.77
N LYS A 327 25.22 -6.01 10.84
CA LYS A 327 25.37 -4.98 9.77
C LYS A 327 24.10 -4.82 8.93
N THR A 328 23.58 -5.92 8.40
CA THR A 328 22.33 -5.95 7.63
C THR A 328 21.14 -5.48 8.45
N GLU A 329 21.02 -5.91 9.71
CA GLU A 329 19.93 -5.46 10.60
C GLU A 329 20.02 -3.96 10.93
N LEU A 330 21.22 -3.42 11.10
CA LEU A 330 21.44 -1.98 11.27
C LEU A 330 21.02 -1.20 10.01
N ALA A 331 21.36 -1.71 8.82
CA ALA A 331 20.95 -1.13 7.55
C ALA A 331 19.42 -1.20 7.34
N ILE A 332 18.78 -2.32 7.66
CA ILE A 332 17.31 -2.48 7.63
C ILE A 332 16.67 -1.45 8.56
N ARG A 333 17.14 -1.39 9.81
CA ARG A 333 16.60 -0.48 10.83
C ARG A 333 16.73 0.97 10.40
N TYR A 334 17.92 1.37 9.94
CA TYR A 334 18.15 2.72 9.41
C TYR A 334 17.21 3.04 8.25
N SER A 335 17.08 2.12 7.28
CA SER A 335 16.25 2.31 6.09
C SER A 335 14.77 2.47 6.45
N LEU A 336 14.27 1.71 7.42
CA LEU A 336 12.89 1.81 7.91
C LEU A 336 12.66 3.11 8.70
N GLU A 337 13.55 3.48 9.62
CA GLU A 337 13.41 4.68 10.45
C GLU A 337 13.55 5.98 9.66
N ASN A 338 14.33 5.95 8.58
CA ASN A 338 14.58 7.12 7.74
C ASN A 338 13.83 7.05 6.42
N LEU A 339 12.92 6.10 6.23
CA LEU A 339 12.25 5.88 4.95
C LEU A 339 11.62 7.19 4.45
N GLU A 340 10.95 7.92 5.34
CA GLU A 340 10.31 9.22 5.10
C GLU A 340 11.25 10.31 4.55
N ASN A 341 12.55 10.20 4.80
CA ASN A 341 13.56 11.14 4.30
C ASN A 341 13.99 10.87 2.85
N TYR A 342 13.54 9.76 2.26
CA TYR A 342 13.89 9.30 0.93
C TYR A 342 12.66 9.18 0.04
N ASP A 343 11.96 10.29 -0.21
CA ASP A 343 10.75 10.38 -1.03
C ASP A 343 10.86 9.81 -2.46
N GLY A 344 12.08 9.70 -3.00
CA GLY A 344 12.38 9.03 -4.27
C GLY A 344 12.48 7.49 -4.20
N GLY A 345 12.46 6.91 -3.00
CA GLY A 345 12.46 5.47 -2.75
C GLY A 345 13.66 4.93 -1.96
N CYS A 346 13.53 3.70 -1.45
CA CYS A 346 14.60 2.90 -0.87
C CYS A 346 14.78 1.58 -1.66
N CYS A 347 15.77 1.53 -2.54
CA CYS A 347 16.10 0.37 -3.35
C CYS A 347 17.20 -0.47 -2.67
N TRP A 348 16.84 -1.69 -2.29
CA TRP A 348 17.70 -2.69 -1.68
C TRP A 348 18.17 -3.70 -2.73
N LEU A 349 19.48 -3.83 -2.85
CA LEU A 349 20.17 -4.70 -3.78
C LEU A 349 21.00 -5.70 -2.97
N ASN A 350 20.67 -6.98 -3.06
CA ASN A 350 21.48 -8.03 -2.42
C ASN A 350 22.60 -8.46 -3.37
N VAL A 351 23.85 -8.22 -2.97
CA VAL A 351 25.04 -8.50 -3.76
C VAL A 351 25.49 -9.93 -3.48
N VAL A 352 24.88 -10.88 -4.19
CA VAL A 352 25.31 -12.29 -4.22
C VAL A 352 26.21 -12.55 -5.44
N LYS A 353 25.91 -11.89 -6.58
CA LYS A 353 26.72 -11.84 -7.80
C LYS A 353 26.52 -10.50 -8.51
N ALA A 354 27.61 -9.90 -9.02
CA ALA A 354 27.58 -8.60 -9.71
C ALA A 354 26.55 -8.53 -10.87
N THR A 355 26.42 -9.60 -11.67
CA THR A 355 25.49 -9.66 -12.81
C THR A 355 24.01 -9.55 -12.44
N GLU A 356 23.66 -9.72 -11.16
CA GLU A 356 22.28 -9.64 -10.68
C GLU A 356 21.90 -8.23 -10.22
N ILE A 357 22.87 -7.33 -10.01
CA ILE A 357 22.65 -5.97 -9.50
C ILE A 357 21.84 -5.15 -10.51
N GLY A 358 22.28 -5.11 -11.77
CA GLY A 358 21.56 -4.37 -12.81
C GLY A 358 20.14 -4.90 -13.03
N THR A 359 19.95 -6.23 -12.97
CA THR A 359 18.62 -6.84 -13.03
C THR A 359 17.75 -6.38 -11.86
N GLN A 360 18.23 -6.47 -10.62
CA GLN A 360 17.50 -6.02 -9.43
C GLN A 360 17.13 -4.52 -9.51
N LEU A 361 18.04 -3.68 -10.00
CA LEU A 361 17.81 -2.25 -10.16
C LEU A 361 16.71 -1.96 -11.21
N THR A 362 16.75 -2.65 -12.35
CA THR A 362 15.74 -2.51 -13.40
C THR A 362 14.39 -3.05 -12.95
N GLU A 363 14.38 -4.14 -12.20
CA GLU A 363 13.19 -4.76 -11.66
C GLU A 363 12.52 -3.87 -10.61
N PHE A 364 13.31 -3.26 -9.72
CA PHE A 364 12.81 -2.26 -8.79
C PHE A 364 12.08 -1.13 -9.53
N GLY A 365 12.72 -0.56 -10.56
CA GLY A 365 12.09 0.51 -11.32
C GLY A 365 10.83 0.06 -12.06
N ARG A 366 10.81 -1.13 -12.66
CA ARG A 366 9.62 -1.71 -13.31
C ARG A 366 8.47 -1.94 -12.34
N ILE A 367 8.76 -2.41 -11.13
CA ILE A 367 7.76 -2.68 -10.09
C ILE A 367 7.18 -1.37 -9.53
N HIS A 368 8.03 -0.35 -9.36
CA HIS A 368 7.67 0.83 -8.58
C HIS A 368 7.37 2.09 -9.40
N PHE A 369 7.78 2.16 -10.66
CA PHE A 369 7.64 3.36 -11.49
C PHE A 369 6.78 3.10 -12.74
N PRO A 370 5.73 3.90 -12.99
CA PRO A 370 4.92 3.78 -14.19
C PRO A 370 5.75 3.97 -15.47
N ASN A 371 5.46 3.18 -16.51
CA ASN A 371 6.12 3.24 -17.82
C ASN A 371 7.66 3.06 -17.79
N PHE A 372 8.19 2.48 -16.72
CA PHE A 372 9.62 2.27 -16.56
C PHE A 372 10.03 0.97 -17.25
N ASN A 373 10.43 1.09 -18.52
CA ASN A 373 10.76 -0.07 -19.35
C ASN A 373 12.08 0.12 -20.10
N PRO A 374 13.20 -0.31 -19.50
CA PRO A 374 14.51 -0.27 -20.17
C PRO A 374 14.75 -1.42 -21.17
N SER A 375 13.72 -2.22 -21.50
CA SER A 375 13.88 -3.40 -22.35
C SER A 375 14.39 -3.04 -23.75
N GLY A 376 15.31 -3.86 -24.28
CA GLY A 376 15.95 -3.63 -25.59
C GLY A 376 17.28 -2.89 -25.51
N LEU A 377 17.68 -2.38 -24.33
CA LEU A 377 19.01 -1.83 -24.09
C LEU A 377 20.00 -2.91 -23.60
N SER A 378 21.30 -2.69 -23.81
CA SER A 378 22.36 -3.46 -23.13
C SER A 378 22.27 -3.26 -21.61
N LEU A 379 22.87 -4.14 -20.81
CA LEU A 379 22.84 -4.02 -19.33
C LEU A 379 23.28 -2.63 -18.86
N ASP A 380 24.39 -2.11 -19.38
CA ASP A 380 24.85 -0.75 -19.10
C ASP A 380 23.82 0.30 -19.50
N GLY A 381 23.19 0.14 -20.67
CA GLY A 381 22.11 1.04 -21.12
C GLY A 381 20.88 1.00 -20.21
N GLN A 382 20.54 -0.17 -19.66
CA GLN A 382 19.44 -0.32 -18.70
C GLN A 382 19.76 0.37 -17.37
N ILE A 383 21.00 0.25 -16.88
CA ILE A 383 21.46 0.92 -15.66
C ILE A 383 21.44 2.44 -15.85
N GLN A 384 21.97 2.94 -16.97
CA GLN A 384 21.92 4.37 -17.29
C GLN A 384 20.48 4.88 -17.44
N TYR A 385 19.59 4.07 -18.01
CA TYR A 385 18.16 4.37 -18.05
C TYR A 385 17.59 4.49 -16.63
N CYS A 386 17.96 3.59 -15.70
CA CYS A 386 17.52 3.67 -14.32
C CYS A 386 17.93 4.97 -13.64
N TRP A 387 19.18 5.39 -13.76
CA TRP A 387 19.66 6.64 -13.16
C TRP A 387 18.99 7.87 -13.74
N LYS A 388 18.71 7.87 -15.03
CA LYS A 388 18.10 9.00 -15.73
C LYS A 388 16.60 9.13 -15.47
N ASN A 389 15.88 8.01 -15.36
CA ASN A 389 14.41 7.98 -15.33
C ASN A 389 13.85 7.58 -13.96
N TRP A 390 14.69 7.52 -12.93
CA TRP A 390 14.23 7.33 -11.55
C TRP A 390 13.28 8.45 -11.15
N ARG A 391 12.30 8.13 -10.28
CA ARG A 391 11.40 9.14 -9.71
C ARG A 391 12.21 10.27 -9.05
N SER A 392 11.72 11.50 -9.14
CA SER A 392 12.31 12.64 -8.43
C SER A 392 12.20 12.48 -6.92
N GLY A 393 13.25 12.84 -6.18
CA GLY A 393 13.30 12.80 -4.73
C GLY A 393 14.60 12.17 -4.24
N LYS A 394 14.91 12.32 -2.94
CA LYS A 394 16.06 11.65 -2.34
C LYS A 394 15.83 10.14 -2.38
N VAL A 395 16.85 9.38 -2.79
CA VAL A 395 16.77 7.91 -2.89
C VAL A 395 17.79 7.29 -1.97
N LEU A 396 17.42 6.26 -1.21
CA LEU A 396 18.39 5.39 -0.52
C LEU A 396 18.62 4.14 -1.37
N LEU A 397 19.86 3.92 -1.79
CA LEU A 397 20.30 2.73 -2.52
C LEU A 397 21.16 1.88 -1.58
N VAL A 398 20.68 0.70 -1.21
CA VAL A 398 21.37 -0.20 -0.29
C VAL A 398 22.00 -1.35 -1.07
N PHE A 399 23.33 -1.49 -0.99
CA PHE A 399 24.05 -2.69 -1.44
C PHE A 399 24.38 -3.55 -0.23
N ASP A 400 23.60 -4.62 -0.02
CA ASP A 400 23.79 -5.54 1.09
C ASP A 400 24.67 -6.72 0.68
N ASN A 401 25.48 -7.23 1.61
CA ASN A 401 26.37 -8.37 1.45
C ASN A 401 27.51 -8.19 0.42
N VAL A 402 28.01 -6.97 0.24
CA VAL A 402 29.13 -6.71 -0.66
C VAL A 402 30.39 -7.44 -0.21
N THR A 403 30.90 -8.33 -1.05
CA THR A 403 32.16 -9.07 -0.84
C THR A 403 33.38 -8.31 -1.34
N ASP A 404 33.24 -7.60 -2.45
CA ASP A 404 34.29 -6.79 -3.06
C ASP A 404 33.71 -5.49 -3.66
N TRP A 405 34.43 -4.37 -3.50
CA TRP A 405 34.13 -3.09 -4.12
C TRP A 405 34.03 -3.18 -5.65
N GLU A 406 34.89 -4.01 -6.25
CA GLU A 406 34.96 -4.18 -7.70
C GLU A 406 33.65 -4.72 -8.29
N GLU A 407 32.80 -5.37 -7.49
CA GLU A 407 31.50 -5.90 -7.92
C GLU A 407 30.41 -4.81 -8.06
N ILE A 408 30.55 -3.69 -7.34
CA ILE A 408 29.50 -2.66 -7.27
C ILE A 408 29.89 -1.36 -7.95
N LYS A 409 31.19 -1.09 -8.18
CA LYS A 409 31.69 0.22 -8.64
C LYS A 409 31.02 0.71 -9.93
N ASP A 410 30.71 -0.19 -10.86
CA ASP A 410 30.09 0.12 -12.16
C ASP A 410 28.56 0.29 -12.07
N TYR A 411 27.97 -0.06 -10.92
CA TYR A 411 26.55 0.07 -10.60
C TYR A 411 26.27 1.24 -9.65
N LEU A 412 27.26 2.08 -9.35
CA LEU A 412 27.05 3.25 -8.52
C LEU A 412 26.32 4.35 -9.29
N PRO A 413 25.41 5.10 -8.64
CA PRO A 413 24.75 6.24 -9.26
C PRO A 413 25.75 7.38 -9.51
N PRO A 414 25.46 8.29 -10.46
CA PRO A 414 26.32 9.44 -10.73
C PRO A 414 26.60 10.28 -9.46
N HIS A 415 27.82 10.79 -9.33
CA HIS A 415 28.20 11.66 -8.22
C HIS A 415 27.33 12.92 -8.14
N GLY A 416 26.96 13.33 -6.91
CA GLY A 416 26.18 14.55 -6.67
C GLY A 416 24.70 14.46 -7.08
N SER A 417 24.20 13.25 -7.35
CA SER A 417 22.80 12.99 -7.68
C SER A 417 21.90 12.91 -6.44
N GLN A 418 20.61 12.65 -6.66
CA GLN A 418 19.60 12.48 -5.61
C GLN A 418 19.78 11.19 -4.77
N PHE A 419 20.72 10.31 -5.15
CA PHE A 419 20.93 9.02 -4.52
C PHE A 419 21.92 9.09 -3.35
N LYS A 420 21.56 8.44 -2.25
CA LYS A 420 22.41 8.14 -1.10
C LYS A 420 22.69 6.65 -1.10
N VAL A 421 23.96 6.26 -0.95
CA VAL A 421 24.38 4.86 -1.10
C VAL A 421 24.82 4.30 0.25
N LEU A 422 24.16 3.23 0.69
CA LEU A 422 24.50 2.48 1.90
C LEU A 422 25.05 1.10 1.51
N ILE A 423 26.21 0.73 2.02
CA ILE A 423 26.84 -0.57 1.73
C ILE A 423 26.94 -1.38 3.03
N THR A 424 26.67 -2.68 3.01
CA THR A 424 27.10 -3.59 4.07
C THR A 424 28.19 -4.51 3.52
N THR A 425 29.28 -4.67 4.27
CA THR A 425 30.41 -5.50 3.82
C THR A 425 31.18 -6.12 4.98
N ARG A 426 31.92 -7.20 4.69
CA ARG A 426 32.93 -7.75 5.60
C ARG A 426 34.33 -7.15 5.35
N GLN A 427 34.53 -6.39 4.27
CA GLN A 427 35.80 -5.71 4.03
C GLN A 427 36.02 -4.64 5.11
N GLN A 428 37.21 -4.63 5.70
CA GLN A 428 37.58 -3.63 6.70
C GLN A 428 37.86 -2.26 6.08
N THR A 429 38.30 -2.26 4.82
CA THR A 429 38.64 -1.04 4.08
C THR A 429 37.90 -1.01 2.76
N LEU A 430 37.36 0.17 2.43
CA LEU A 430 36.65 0.49 1.20
C LEU A 430 37.08 1.89 0.75
N PRO A 431 37.00 2.22 -0.54
CA PRO A 431 37.27 3.56 -1.05
C PRO A 431 36.13 4.57 -0.76
N CYS A 432 35.39 4.37 0.33
CA CYS A 432 34.36 5.29 0.83
C CYS A 432 34.41 5.36 2.36
N SER A 433 33.75 6.35 2.94
CA SER A 433 33.70 6.49 4.40
C SER A 433 32.89 5.34 5.02
N SER A 434 33.35 4.80 6.14
CA SER A 434 32.74 3.64 6.77
C SER A 434 32.47 3.82 8.26
N LEU A 435 31.40 3.18 8.72
CA LEU A 435 31.05 2.96 10.10
C LEU A 435 31.47 1.53 10.48
N ALA A 436 32.49 1.43 11.32
CA ALA A 436 32.98 0.15 11.80
C ALA A 436 32.06 -0.38 12.91
N LEU A 437 31.31 -1.46 12.62
CA LEU A 437 30.36 -2.04 13.56
C LEU A 437 31.01 -3.19 14.33
N GLY A 438 31.07 -3.04 15.66
CA GLY A 438 31.59 -4.06 16.58
C GLY A 438 30.49 -4.76 17.38
N GLU A 439 30.89 -5.43 18.47
CA GLU A 439 30.01 -6.08 19.44
C GLU A 439 29.02 -5.10 20.12
N LEU A 440 28.03 -5.64 20.85
CA LEU A 440 27.19 -4.84 21.73
C LEU A 440 27.93 -4.49 23.02
N SER A 441 27.51 -3.41 23.68
CA SER A 441 27.96 -3.17 25.05
C SER A 441 27.45 -4.29 25.97
N PRO A 442 28.13 -4.58 27.09
CA PRO A 442 27.66 -5.59 28.05
C PRO A 442 26.21 -5.36 28.51
N ASP A 443 25.82 -4.10 28.71
CA ASP A 443 24.46 -3.75 29.13
C ASP A 443 23.44 -4.00 28.02
N ALA A 444 23.72 -3.59 26.78
CA ALA A 444 22.83 -3.84 25.64
C ALA A 444 22.72 -5.33 25.30
N ALA A 445 23.81 -6.09 25.45
CA ALA A 445 23.80 -7.53 25.29
C ALA A 445 22.90 -8.22 26.33
N LEU A 446 22.96 -7.76 27.58
CA LEU A 446 22.11 -8.26 28.66
C LEU A 446 20.65 -7.84 28.46
N GLU A 447 20.39 -6.63 27.99
CA GLU A 447 19.07 -6.14 27.59
C GLU A 447 18.46 -7.00 26.48
N LEU A 448 19.23 -7.29 25.42
CA LEU A 448 18.79 -8.18 24.35
C LEU A 448 18.41 -9.57 24.89
N LEU A 449 19.23 -10.13 25.79
CA LEU A 449 18.93 -11.42 26.40
C LEU A 449 17.67 -11.39 27.28
N LYS A 450 17.44 -10.29 28.02
CA LYS A 450 16.23 -10.06 28.83
C LYS A 450 14.98 -10.02 27.96
N GLU A 451 14.98 -9.24 26.89
CA GLU A 451 13.85 -9.15 25.96
C GLU A 451 13.55 -10.49 25.28
N LEU A 452 14.58 -11.29 25.01
CA LEU A 452 14.40 -12.62 24.45
C LEU A 452 13.90 -13.65 25.48
N LEU A 453 14.36 -13.64 26.73
CA LEU A 453 14.01 -14.68 27.70
C LEU A 453 12.89 -14.30 28.67
N GLY A 454 12.53 -13.03 28.72
CA GLY A 454 11.66 -12.44 29.74
C GLY A 454 12.48 -11.92 30.93
N GLU A 455 12.09 -10.74 31.43
CA GLU A 455 12.81 -10.02 32.48
C GLU A 455 12.96 -10.84 33.77
N GLU A 456 11.88 -11.49 34.21
CA GLU A 456 11.85 -12.28 35.45
C GLU A 456 12.86 -13.44 35.44
N ARG A 457 13.08 -14.06 34.28
CA ARG A 457 13.99 -15.18 34.15
C ARG A 457 15.45 -14.76 34.28
N VAL A 458 15.80 -13.61 33.72
CA VAL A 458 17.16 -13.05 33.86
C VAL A 458 17.39 -12.49 35.26
N LYS A 459 16.36 -11.95 35.92
CA LYS A 459 16.44 -11.48 37.31
C LYS A 459 16.70 -12.62 38.31
N GLN A 460 16.19 -13.81 38.05
CA GLN A 460 16.40 -14.99 38.91
C GLN A 460 17.86 -15.48 38.89
N ASP A 461 18.59 -15.27 37.80
CA ASP A 461 20.00 -15.64 37.68
C ASP A 461 20.79 -14.64 36.80
N PRO A 462 21.11 -13.44 37.36
CA PRO A 462 21.73 -12.37 36.61
C PRO A 462 23.21 -12.64 36.29
N GLU A 463 23.90 -13.44 37.11
CA GLU A 463 25.31 -13.74 36.90
C GLU A 463 25.51 -14.72 35.74
N SER A 464 24.70 -15.79 35.66
CA SER A 464 24.74 -16.69 34.50
C SER A 464 24.38 -15.97 33.22
N ALA A 465 23.40 -15.06 33.23
CA ALA A 465 23.05 -14.25 32.07
C ALA A 465 24.23 -13.40 31.57
N LYS A 466 24.98 -12.75 32.47
CA LYS A 466 26.20 -12.00 32.11
C LYS A 466 27.29 -12.92 31.54
N ILE A 467 27.49 -14.09 32.14
CA ILE A 467 28.47 -15.09 31.66
C ILE A 467 28.11 -15.55 30.25
N LEU A 468 26.84 -15.84 29.98
CA LEU A 468 26.37 -16.26 28.66
C LEU A 468 26.59 -15.16 27.61
N CYS A 469 26.24 -13.91 27.90
CA CYS A 469 26.50 -12.78 27.00
C CYS A 469 28.00 -12.63 26.69
N LYS A 470 28.86 -12.77 27.70
CA LYS A 470 30.31 -12.73 27.53
C LYS A 470 30.85 -13.90 26.72
N HIS A 471 30.29 -15.10 26.93
CA HIS A 471 30.71 -16.32 26.24
C HIS A 471 30.52 -16.23 24.73
N VAL A 472 29.45 -15.57 24.28
CA VAL A 472 29.18 -15.32 22.86
C VAL A 472 29.79 -14.02 22.33
N GLY A 473 30.76 -13.45 23.05
CA GLY A 473 31.48 -12.24 22.65
C GLY A 473 30.58 -11.01 22.49
N TYR A 474 29.45 -10.96 23.21
CA TYR A 474 28.45 -9.88 23.07
C TYR A 474 27.93 -9.69 21.63
N ILE A 475 28.05 -10.72 20.78
CA ILE A 475 27.60 -10.69 19.39
C ILE A 475 26.08 -10.94 19.35
N PRO A 476 25.27 -10.05 18.75
CA PRO A 476 23.82 -10.20 18.68
C PRO A 476 23.37 -11.59 18.21
N PHE A 477 23.94 -12.09 17.11
CA PHE A 477 23.61 -13.42 16.59
C PHE A 477 23.87 -14.53 17.61
N GLY A 478 25.00 -14.48 18.32
CA GLY A 478 25.32 -15.43 19.38
C GLY A 478 24.29 -15.40 20.52
N ILE A 479 23.86 -14.20 20.92
CA ILE A 479 22.84 -13.98 21.96
C ILE A 479 21.49 -14.58 21.54
N TYR A 480 21.09 -14.39 20.29
CA TYR A 480 19.89 -15.01 19.73
C TYR A 480 19.93 -16.55 19.81
N GLN A 481 21.08 -17.15 19.50
CA GLN A 481 21.25 -18.60 19.54
C GLN A 481 21.14 -19.16 20.96
N ILE A 482 21.86 -18.57 21.93
CA ILE A 482 21.79 -19.02 23.33
C ILE A 482 20.38 -18.84 23.91
N ALA A 483 19.68 -17.76 23.57
CA ALA A 483 18.32 -17.52 24.03
C ALA A 483 17.34 -18.55 23.45
N ALA A 484 17.50 -18.91 22.16
CA ALA A 484 16.69 -19.94 21.54
C ALA A 484 16.88 -21.33 22.20
N ILE A 485 18.10 -21.64 22.63
CA ILE A 485 18.41 -22.87 23.37
C ILE A 485 17.77 -22.82 24.78
N ALA A 486 17.96 -21.72 25.51
CA ALA A 486 17.46 -21.55 26.87
C ALA A 486 15.91 -21.54 26.98
N ARG A 487 15.18 -21.19 25.91
CA ARG A 487 13.71 -21.25 25.87
C ARG A 487 13.13 -22.67 25.88
N LYS A 488 13.92 -23.72 25.61
CA LYS A 488 13.42 -25.10 25.62
C LYS A 488 13.04 -25.53 27.05
N PRO A 489 12.04 -26.41 27.24
CA PRO A 489 11.47 -26.77 28.57
C PRO A 489 12.43 -27.48 29.54
N ARG A 490 13.67 -27.77 29.13
CA ARG A 490 14.76 -28.27 29.98
C ARG A 490 16.00 -27.36 29.99
N GLY A 491 15.95 -26.22 29.29
CA GLY A 491 17.04 -25.27 29.27
C GLY A 491 17.07 -24.52 30.59
N VAL A 492 18.10 -24.71 31.39
CA VAL A 492 18.44 -23.80 32.49
C VAL A 492 19.39 -22.75 31.90
N LEU A 493 19.54 -21.58 32.52
CA LEU A 493 20.59 -20.63 32.12
C LEU A 493 22.01 -21.23 32.36
N CYS A 494 22.08 -22.31 33.13
CA CYS A 494 23.26 -23.09 33.49
C CYS A 494 23.30 -24.43 32.76
#